data_AF-A0A6H9I3J5-F1
#
_entry.id   AF-A0A6H9I3J5-F1
#
_cell.length_a   1.000
_cell.length_b   1.000
_cell.length_c   1.000
_cell.angle_alpha   90.00
_cell.angle_beta   90.00
_cell.angle_gamma   90.00
#
_symmetry.space_group_name_H-M   'P 1'
#
loop_
_entity.id
_entity.type
_entity.pdbx_description
1 polymer ?
#
loop_
_entity_poly.entity_id
_entity_poly.type
_entity_poly.pdbx_seq_one_letter_code
_entity_poly.pdbx_strand_id
1 'polypeptide(L)'
;MAQEFKAPDMIVTVRLTGRGSATFGGESLLLALQAEGLRHGQFGIFHRHDSADEAQVLFSVASLAEPGSFDLSSMSAMRFPGVSIFLTIPGPRDALTAFDAMLSTAHALATSLDGELLDEHGSRLSIQRERFLREEVIQLRHRRPAS
;
A
#
# COMPACT_ATOMS: atom_id res chain seq x y z
N MET A 1 -14.56 -13.67 -21.87
CA MET A 1 -13.29 -14.37 -21.60
C MET A 1 -12.99 -14.19 -20.13
N ALA A 2 -12.77 -15.27 -19.38
CA ALA A 2 -12.39 -15.16 -17.97
C ALA A 2 -10.97 -14.60 -17.91
N GLN A 3 -10.75 -13.52 -17.16
CA GLN A 3 -9.40 -13.08 -16.84
C GLN A 3 -8.78 -14.18 -15.97
N GLU A 4 -7.72 -14.83 -16.46
CA GLU A 4 -6.91 -15.73 -15.63
C GLU A 4 -6.27 -14.88 -14.52
N PHE A 5 -6.77 -15.00 -13.29
CA PHE A 5 -6.12 -14.46 -12.10
C PHE A 5 -4.88 -15.31 -11.82
N LYS A 6 -3.76 -14.98 -12.48
CA LYS A 6 -2.46 -15.52 -12.12
C LYS A 6 -2.08 -14.97 -10.74
N ALA A 7 -1.84 -15.87 -9.78
CA ALA A 7 -1.36 -15.49 -8.46
C ALA A 7 -0.07 -14.65 -8.60
N PRO A 8 0.10 -13.59 -7.79
CA PRO A 8 1.31 -12.81 -7.82
C PRO A 8 2.51 -13.68 -7.42
N ASP A 9 3.64 -13.45 -8.07
CA ASP A 9 4.92 -14.05 -7.71
C ASP A 9 5.40 -13.53 -6.35
N MET A 10 5.10 -12.27 -6.04
CA MET A 10 5.48 -11.62 -4.80
C MET A 10 4.44 -10.55 -4.41
N ILE A 11 4.17 -10.44 -3.11
CA ILE A 11 3.43 -9.33 -2.53
C ILE A 11 4.33 -8.68 -1.48
N VAL A 12 4.71 -7.43 -1.71
CA VAL A 12 5.36 -6.62 -0.68
C VAL A 12 4.28 -5.94 0.13
N THR A 13 4.33 -6.03 1.46
CA THR A 13 3.33 -5.43 2.34
C THR A 13 4.02 -4.61 3.44
N VAL A 14 3.54 -3.39 3.64
CA VAL A 14 3.88 -2.54 4.77
C VAL A 14 2.56 -2.15 5.44
N ARG A 15 2.50 -2.27 6.76
CA ARG A 15 1.33 -1.86 7.54
C ARG A 15 1.60 -0.52 8.19
N LEU A 16 0.60 0.33 8.22
CA LEU A 16 0.59 1.58 8.97
C LEU A 16 -0.50 1.50 10.03
N THR A 17 -0.12 1.58 11.31
CA THR A 17 -1.05 1.54 12.44
C THR A 17 -0.95 2.79 13.30
N GLY A 18 -2.00 3.10 14.06
CA GLY A 18 -1.87 4.08 15.14
C GLY A 18 -0.88 3.57 16.18
N ARG A 19 -0.13 4.49 16.83
CA ARG A 19 0.84 4.09 17.86
C ARG A 19 0.12 3.39 19.03
N GLY A 20 0.62 2.22 19.42
CA GLY A 20 0.05 1.47 20.54
C GLY A 20 -1.38 1.00 20.27
N SER A 21 -2.36 1.50 21.01
CA SER A 21 -3.78 1.19 20.81
C SER A 21 -4.56 2.31 20.10
N ALA A 22 -3.86 3.30 19.56
CA ALA A 22 -4.50 4.40 18.85
C ALA A 22 -5.14 3.95 17.53
N THR A 23 -6.20 4.65 17.13
CA THR A 23 -6.88 4.46 15.84
C THR A 23 -6.90 5.77 15.08
N PHE A 24 -6.89 5.69 13.75
CA PHE A 24 -7.05 6.86 12.90
C PHE A 24 -8.52 7.24 12.78
N GLY A 25 -8.83 8.54 12.89
CA GLY A 25 -10.13 9.05 12.48
C GLY A 25 -10.28 8.94 10.96
N GLY A 26 -11.44 8.48 10.50
CA GLY A 26 -11.64 8.19 9.09
C GLY A 26 -11.55 9.40 8.16
N GLU A 27 -11.98 10.58 8.63
CA GLU A 27 -11.79 11.83 7.88
C GLU A 27 -10.29 12.16 7.70
N SER A 28 -9.50 12.10 8.78
CA SER A 28 -8.06 12.34 8.72
C SER A 28 -7.34 11.31 7.84
N LEU A 29 -7.72 10.03 7.93
CA LEU A 29 -7.18 8.98 7.08
C LEU A 29 -7.52 9.22 5.60
N LEU A 30 -8.77 9.58 5.29
CA LEU A 30 -9.19 9.88 3.92
C LEU A 30 -8.38 11.03 3.32
N LEU A 31 -8.23 12.13 4.07
CA LEU A 31 -7.47 13.30 3.63
C LEU A 31 -5.99 12.96 3.42
N ALA A 32 -5.38 12.19 4.33
CA ALA A 32 -3.99 11.77 4.20
C ALA A 32 -3.77 10.88 2.96
N LEU A 33 -4.67 9.92 2.71
CA LEU A 33 -4.59 9.07 1.51
C LEU A 33 -4.72 9.90 0.23
N GLN A 34 -5.67 10.84 0.18
CA GLN A 34 -5.86 11.72 -0.97
C GLN A 34 -4.70 12.69 -1.20
N ALA A 35 -4.08 13.20 -0.13
CA ALA A 35 -2.89 14.05 -0.21
C ALA A 35 -1.70 13.32 -0.85
N GLU A 36 -1.59 12.01 -0.60
CA GLU A 36 -0.64 11.11 -1.26
C GLU A 36 -1.10 10.65 -2.66
N GLY A 37 -2.13 11.28 -3.21
CA GLY A 37 -2.71 11.01 -4.54
C GLY A 37 -3.23 9.59 -4.72
N LEU A 38 -3.65 8.94 -3.63
CA LEU A 38 -4.34 7.66 -3.69
C LEU A 38 -5.81 7.88 -4.05
N ARG A 39 -6.33 7.07 -4.96
CA ARG A 39 -7.72 7.14 -5.44
C ARG A 39 -8.49 5.89 -5.01
N HIS A 40 -9.67 6.08 -4.43
CA HIS A 40 -10.58 4.98 -4.12
C HIS A 40 -11.13 4.37 -5.41
N GLY A 41 -11.25 3.04 -5.46
CA GLY A 41 -11.69 2.37 -6.67
C GLY A 41 -12.02 0.89 -6.46
N GLN A 42 -11.41 0.05 -7.31
CA GLN A 42 -11.71 -1.37 -7.37
C GLN A 42 -11.60 -2.04 -5.98
N PHE A 43 -12.49 -2.99 -5.70
CA PHE A 43 -12.57 -3.68 -4.40
C PHE A 43 -12.87 -2.77 -3.20
N GLY A 44 -13.23 -1.51 -3.42
CA GLY A 44 -13.50 -0.54 -2.36
C GLY A 44 -12.24 -0.15 -1.59
N ILE A 45 -11.06 -0.24 -2.20
CA ILE A 45 -9.78 0.15 -1.60
C ILE A 45 -9.16 1.33 -2.36
N PHE A 46 -8.04 1.83 -1.86
CA PHE A 46 -7.31 2.93 -2.49
C PHE A 46 -6.17 2.42 -3.36
N HIS A 47 -5.88 3.13 -4.45
CA HIS A 47 -4.85 2.77 -5.42
C HIS A 47 -4.01 3.98 -5.81
N ARG A 48 -2.70 3.78 -5.88
CA ARG A 48 -1.77 4.71 -6.52
C ARG A 48 -1.62 4.26 -7.96
N HIS A 49 -1.83 5.17 -8.90
CA HIS A 49 -1.67 4.88 -10.32
C HIS A 49 -0.37 5.49 -10.85
N ASP A 50 0.14 4.94 -11.95
CA ASP A 50 1.27 5.50 -12.66
C ASP A 50 0.87 6.86 -13.24
N SER A 51 1.76 7.85 -13.12
CA SER A 51 1.53 9.18 -13.71
C SER A 51 1.63 9.17 -15.24
N ALA A 52 2.33 8.19 -15.82
CA ALA A 52 2.43 8.00 -17.26
C ALA A 52 1.28 7.15 -17.84
N ASP A 53 0.61 6.35 -17.01
CA ASP A 53 -0.48 5.45 -17.41
C ASP A 53 -1.47 5.28 -16.25
N GLU A 54 -2.55 6.05 -16.27
CA GLU A 54 -3.55 6.01 -15.20
C GLU A 54 -4.29 4.66 -15.09
N ALA A 55 -4.23 3.79 -16.10
CA ALA A 55 -4.79 2.45 -15.99
C ALA A 55 -3.89 1.50 -15.20
N GLN A 56 -2.61 1.86 -15.02
CA GLN A 56 -1.64 1.05 -14.31
C GLN A 56 -1.60 1.38 -12.82
N VAL A 57 -1.97 0.41 -11.98
CA VAL A 57 -1.82 0.51 -10.53
C VAL A 57 -0.38 0.20 -10.13
N LEU A 58 0.25 1.11 -9.37
CA LEU A 58 1.56 0.91 -8.77
C LEU A 58 1.45 0.08 -7.48
N PHE A 59 0.60 0.51 -6.55
CA PHE A 59 0.34 -0.18 -5.28
C PHE A 59 -1.05 0.19 -4.77
N SER A 60 -1.52 -0.57 -3.78
CA SER A 60 -2.86 -0.41 -3.21
C SER A 60 -2.82 -0.28 -1.69
N VAL A 61 -3.86 0.31 -1.13
CA VAL A 61 -4.03 0.53 0.31
C VAL A 61 -5.40 0.04 0.75
N ALA A 62 -5.42 -0.98 1.60
CA ALA A 62 -6.62 -1.58 2.19
C ALA A 62 -6.71 -1.28 3.69
N SER A 63 -7.91 -1.32 4.24
CA SER A 63 -8.14 -1.23 5.68
C SER A 63 -7.58 -2.46 6.40
N LEU A 64 -7.05 -2.30 7.62
CA LEU A 64 -6.77 -3.43 8.51
C LEU A 64 -8.01 -3.91 9.30
N ALA A 65 -9.11 -3.15 9.25
CA ALA A 65 -10.40 -3.61 9.75
C ALA A 65 -11.11 -4.45 8.69
N GLU A 66 -11.74 -5.55 9.10
CA GLU A 66 -12.57 -6.38 8.22
C GLU A 66 -13.75 -5.55 7.67
N PRO A 67 -14.08 -5.67 6.37
CA PRO A 67 -13.57 -6.66 5.41
C PRO A 67 -12.32 -6.23 4.61
N GLY A 68 -11.67 -5.12 4.98
CA GLY A 68 -10.50 -4.57 4.29
C GLY A 68 -10.81 -3.44 3.31
N SER A 69 -12.09 -3.17 3.04
CA SER A 69 -12.55 -2.06 2.18
C SER A 69 -12.90 -0.80 2.98
N PHE A 70 -13.03 0.31 2.27
CA PHE A 70 -13.55 1.58 2.76
C PHE A 70 -14.89 1.89 2.09
N ASP A 71 -15.91 2.18 2.89
CA ASP A 71 -17.14 2.79 2.42
C ASP A 71 -17.04 4.31 2.59
N LEU A 72 -16.81 5.04 1.50
CA LEU A 72 -16.63 6.49 1.54
C LEU A 72 -17.84 7.25 2.10
N SER A 73 -19.05 6.68 2.02
CA SER A 73 -20.26 7.32 2.53
C SER A 73 -20.30 7.38 4.06
N SER A 74 -19.63 6.43 4.73
CA SER A 74 -19.63 6.29 6.18
C SER A 74 -18.24 6.45 6.80
N MET A 75 -17.17 6.42 6.00
CA MET A 75 -15.77 6.43 6.44
C MET A 75 -15.44 7.59 7.38
N SER A 76 -15.93 8.80 7.12
CA SER A 76 -15.60 9.98 7.93
C SER A 76 -16.00 9.85 9.41
N ALA A 77 -17.05 9.09 9.71
CA ALA A 77 -17.55 8.84 11.06
C ALA A 77 -16.92 7.59 11.72
N MET A 78 -16.11 6.84 11.00
CA MET A 78 -15.48 5.61 11.48
C MET A 78 -14.08 5.85 12.03
N ARG A 79 -13.55 4.84 12.72
CA ARG A 79 -12.15 4.77 13.16
C ARG A 79 -11.50 3.51 12.60
N PHE A 80 -10.23 3.63 12.23
CA PHE A 80 -9.49 2.56 11.60
C PHE A 80 -8.25 2.21 12.43
N PRO A 81 -8.00 0.93 12.73
CA PRO A 81 -6.79 0.51 13.46
C PRO A 81 -5.51 0.75 12.63
N GLY A 82 -5.66 0.81 11.32
CA GLY A 82 -4.59 1.10 10.38
C GLY A 82 -4.93 0.66 8.97
N VAL A 83 -3.92 0.68 8.12
CA VAL A 83 -4.01 0.28 6.72
C VAL A 83 -2.88 -0.68 6.33
N SER A 84 -3.15 -1.54 5.36
CA SER A 84 -2.17 -2.37 4.68
C SER A 84 -1.85 -1.71 3.33
N ILE A 85 -0.59 -1.34 3.11
CA ILE A 85 -0.06 -0.78 1.87
C ILE A 85 0.70 -1.91 1.17
N PHE A 86 0.28 -2.29 -0.03
CA PHE A 86 0.85 -3.46 -0.69
C PHE A 86 1.05 -3.29 -2.19
N LEU A 87 2.12 -3.92 -2.67
CA LEU A 87 2.56 -3.99 -4.06
C LEU A 87 2.56 -5.46 -4.49
N THR A 88 1.85 -5.77 -5.57
CA THR A 88 1.83 -7.10 -6.18
C THR A 88 2.73 -7.16 -7.42
N ILE A 89 3.54 -8.20 -7.53
CA ILE A 89 4.43 -8.43 -8.67
C ILE A 89 4.12 -9.81 -9.28
N PRO A 90 3.86 -9.95 -10.59
CA PRO A 90 3.78 -8.86 -11.57
C PRO A 90 2.58 -7.93 -11.30
N GLY A 91 2.77 -6.65 -11.56
CA GLY A 91 1.72 -5.62 -11.47
C GLY A 91 2.16 -4.38 -12.24
N PRO A 92 2.99 -3.50 -11.63
CA PRO A 92 3.59 -2.38 -12.33
C PRO A 92 4.68 -2.81 -13.32
N ARG A 93 4.89 -1.98 -14.36
CA ARG A 93 5.90 -2.16 -15.42
C ARG A 93 7.31 -2.01 -14.84
N ASP A 94 7.49 -1.04 -13.94
CA ASP A 94 8.68 -0.88 -13.13
C ASP A 94 8.36 -1.14 -11.64
N ALA A 95 8.62 -2.37 -11.21
CA ALA A 95 8.38 -2.79 -9.83
C ALA A 95 9.28 -2.07 -8.82
N LEU A 96 10.49 -1.64 -9.21
CA LEU A 96 11.40 -0.96 -8.29
C LEU A 96 10.93 0.47 -8.05
N THR A 97 10.55 1.18 -9.10
CA THR A 97 9.95 2.51 -8.97
C THR A 97 8.63 2.46 -8.19
N ALA A 98 7.79 1.45 -8.43
CA ALA A 98 6.56 1.27 -7.65
C ALA A 98 6.83 1.00 -6.17
N PHE A 99 7.85 0.18 -5.85
CA PHE A 99 8.29 -0.07 -4.48
C PHE A 99 8.81 1.20 -3.80
N ASP A 100 9.69 1.96 -4.46
CA ASP A 100 10.25 3.20 -3.92
C ASP A 100 9.13 4.24 -3.67
N ALA A 101 8.15 4.33 -4.58
CA ALA A 101 6.97 5.18 -4.40
C ALA A 101 6.07 4.70 -3.23
N MET A 102 5.83 3.40 -3.13
CA MET A 102 5.05 2.79 -2.04
C MET A 102 5.67 3.11 -0.68
N LEU A 103 6.98 2.93 -0.54
CA LEU A 103 7.69 3.17 0.72
C LEU A 103 7.71 4.66 1.07
N SER A 104 7.92 5.54 0.09
CA SER A 104 7.84 6.99 0.29
C SER A 104 6.46 7.42 0.80
N THR A 105 5.38 6.92 0.19
CA THR A 105 4.01 7.19 0.62
C THR A 105 3.73 6.62 2.01
N ALA A 106 4.23 5.42 2.33
CA ALA A 106 4.08 4.85 3.68
C ALA A 106 4.67 5.76 4.76
N HIS A 107 5.89 6.28 4.55
CA HIS A 107 6.55 7.22 5.46
C HIS A 107 5.81 8.56 5.58
N ALA A 108 5.31 9.09 4.47
CA ALA A 108 4.53 10.33 4.47
C ALA A 108 3.22 10.17 5.25
N LEU A 109 2.47 9.09 5.02
CA LEU A 109 1.26 8.76 5.78
C LEU A 109 1.54 8.56 7.27
N ALA A 110 2.62 7.84 7.61
CA ALA A 110 3.02 7.64 9.00
C ALA A 110 3.33 8.96 9.71
N THR A 111 3.96 9.90 9.01
CA THR A 111 4.23 11.24 9.53
C THR A 111 2.95 12.05 9.68
N SER A 112 2.08 12.07 8.67
CA SER A 112 0.84 12.85 8.66
C SER A 112 -0.19 12.36 9.68
N LEU A 113 -0.22 11.07 9.98
CA LEU A 113 -1.22 10.44 10.86
C LEU A 113 -0.65 10.12 12.25
N ASP A 114 0.59 10.51 12.52
CA ASP A 114 1.35 10.13 13.73
C ASP A 114 1.29 8.62 14.00
N GLY A 115 1.53 7.81 12.97
CA GLY A 115 1.48 6.36 13.01
C GLY A 115 2.84 5.67 13.12
N GLU A 116 2.80 4.35 13.18
CA GLU A 116 3.98 3.48 13.11
C GLU A 116 3.90 2.53 11.91
N LEU A 117 5.05 2.34 11.25
CA LEU A 117 5.19 1.40 10.15
C LEU A 117 5.64 0.05 10.68
N LEU A 118 4.96 -0.99 10.21
CA LEU A 118 5.22 -2.38 10.53
C LEU A 118 5.41 -3.19 9.23
N ASP A 119 6.13 -4.30 9.31
CA ASP A 119 6.18 -5.30 8.26
C ASP A 119 4.88 -6.12 8.20
N GLU A 120 4.83 -7.09 7.27
CA GLU A 120 3.68 -7.99 7.10
C GLU A 120 3.33 -8.79 8.37
N HIS A 121 4.32 -9.04 9.24
CA HIS A 121 4.16 -9.77 10.48
C HIS A 121 3.77 -8.88 11.67
N GLY A 122 3.69 -7.56 11.47
CA GLY A 122 3.39 -6.60 12.54
C GLY A 122 4.60 -6.22 13.38
N SER A 123 5.83 -6.55 12.95
CA SER A 123 7.06 -6.07 13.60
C SER A 123 7.42 -4.70 13.07
N ARG A 124 8.04 -3.85 13.88
CA ARG A 124 8.45 -2.49 13.45
C ARG A 124 9.30 -2.54 12.20
N LEU A 125 8.90 -1.77 11.19
CA LEU A 125 9.62 -1.65 9.94
C LEU A 125 10.92 -0.88 10.18
N SER A 126 12.05 -1.57 10.02
CA SER A 126 13.38 -0.98 10.15
C SER A 126 13.97 -0.66 8.78
N ILE A 127 14.93 0.26 8.75
CA ILE A 127 15.71 0.57 7.54
C ILE A 127 16.37 -0.70 6.95
N GLN A 128 16.79 -1.64 7.80
CA GLN A 128 17.36 -2.92 7.35
C GLN A 128 16.29 -3.77 6.64
N ARG A 129 15.07 -3.82 7.18
CA ARG A 129 13.95 -4.55 6.57
C ARG A 129 13.54 -3.90 5.24
N GLU A 130 13.48 -2.57 5.18
CA GLU A 130 13.19 -1.84 3.93
C GLU A 130 14.21 -2.15 2.83
N ARG A 131 15.51 -2.13 3.17
CA ARG A 131 16.58 -2.49 2.22
C ARG A 131 16.45 -3.91 1.74
N PHE A 132 16.17 -4.84 2.64
CA PHE A 132 15.96 -6.24 2.29
C PHE A 132 14.78 -6.41 1.31
N LEU A 133 13.63 -5.79 1.59
CA LEU A 133 12.47 -5.83 0.68
C LEU A 133 12.81 -5.25 -0.69
N ARG A 134 13.57 -4.15 -0.72
CA ARG A 134 14.03 -3.54 -1.98
C ARG A 134 14.93 -4.49 -2.77
N GLU A 135 15.85 -5.17 -2.10
CA GLU A 135 16.73 -6.17 -2.72
C GLU A 135 15.92 -7.34 -3.29
N GLU A 136 14.91 -7.84 -2.59
CA GLU A 136 14.04 -8.90 -3.12
C GLU A 136 13.31 -8.47 -4.39
N VAL A 137 12.80 -7.24 -4.44
CA VAL A 137 12.18 -6.67 -5.66
C VAL A 137 13.18 -6.61 -6.81
N ILE A 138 14.43 -6.22 -6.55
CA ILE A 138 15.51 -6.19 -7.55
C ILE A 138 15.82 -7.59 -8.07
N GLN A 139 15.95 -8.58 -7.18
CA GLN A 139 16.25 -9.97 -7.54
C GLN A 139 15.12 -10.57 -8.40
N LEU A 140 13.86 -10.28 -8.05
CA LEU A 140 12.71 -10.74 -8.81
C LEU A 140 12.70 -10.16 -10.23
N ARG A 141 13.06 -8.88 -10.39
CA ARG A 141 13.23 -8.22 -11.70
C ARG A 141 14.32 -8.91 -12.53
N HIS A 142 15.44 -9.29 -11.94
CA HIS A 142 16.50 -9.99 -12.69
C HIS A 142 16.09 -11.38 -13.17
N ARG A 143 15.23 -12.08 -12.43
CA ARG A 143 14.64 -13.36 -12.87
C ARG A 143 13.64 -13.20 -14.01
N ARG A 144 13.17 -11.97 -14.27
CA ARG A 144 12.19 -11.63 -15.31
C ARG A 144 12.72 -10.48 -16.17
N PRO A 145 13.53 -10.74 -17.21
CA PRO A 145 13.87 -9.68 -18.16
C PRO A 145 12.58 -9.07 -18.72
N ALA A 146 12.51 -7.74 -18.76
CA ALA A 146 11.38 -7.03 -19.34
C ALA A 146 11.18 -7.50 -20.79
N SER A 147 10.03 -8.11 -21.06
CA SER A 147 9.57 -8.47 -22.40
C SER A 147 9.06 -7.25 -23.15
#